data_AF-A0A7H0YG50-F1
#
_entry.id   AF-A0A7H0YG50-F1
#
_cell.length_a   1.000
_cell.length_b   1.000
_cell.length_c   1.000
_cell.angle_alpha   90.00
_cell.angle_beta   90.00
_cell.angle_gamma   90.00
#
_symmetry.space_group_name_H-M   'P 1'
#
loop_
_entity.id
_entity.type
_entity.pdbx_description
1 polymer ?
#
loop_
_entity_poly.entity_id
_entity_poly.type
_entity_poly.pdbx_seq_one_letter_code
_entity_poly.pdbx_strand_id
1 'polypeptide(L)' 'MNHTYKVLNSDIELFAAALSQVRVYVVQSLGEDVVSVVDYGGTVEKFSTDTIKIAGAYYMRNQFELE' A
#
# COMPACT_ATOMS: atom_id res chain seq x y z
N MET A 1 19.17 1.80 9.31
CA MET A 1 18.77 0.77 8.34
C MET A 1 18.13 1.51 7.17
N ASN A 2 18.75 1.47 5.99
CA ASN A 2 18.23 2.15 4.80
C ASN A 2 17.11 1.26 4.22
N HIS A 3 15.91 1.30 4.81
CA HIS A 3 14.74 0.65 4.20
C HIS A 3 14.41 1.49 2.96
N THR A 4 14.90 1.05 1.80
CA THR A 4 14.43 1.56 0.51
C THR A 4 13.03 1.04 0.33
N TYR A 5 12.07 1.81 0.80
CA TYR A 5 10.68 1.49 0.59
C TYR A 5 10.25 1.87 -0.82
N LYS A 6 9.34 1.09 -1.40
CA LYS A 6 8.85 1.31 -2.75
C LYS A 6 7.36 1.59 -2.70
N VAL A 7 6.98 2.83 -2.97
CA VAL A 7 5.57 3.20 -3.07
C VAL A 7 4.95 2.51 -4.29
N LEU A 8 3.91 1.71 -4.06
CA LEU A 8 3.14 1.01 -5.09
C LEU A 8 2.03 1.92 -5.61
N ASN A 9 2.21 2.44 -6.83
CA ASN A 9 1.24 3.39 -7.42
C ASN A 9 0.50 2.81 -8.63
N SER A 10 1.11 1.87 -9.34
CA SER A 10 0.55 1.33 -10.58
C SER A 10 -0.17 -0.01 -10.38
N ASP A 11 -1.15 -0.28 -11.25
CA ASP A 11 -1.90 -1.53 -11.23
C ASP A 11 -1.00 -2.76 -11.44
N ILE A 12 0.08 -2.62 -12.22
CA ILE A 12 1.04 -3.71 -12.42
C ILE A 12 1.86 -4.00 -11.16
N GLU A 13 2.18 -2.98 -10.36
CA GLU A 13 2.86 -3.15 -9.08
C GLU A 13 1.95 -3.79 -8.04
N LEU A 14 0.68 -3.36 -7.98
CA LEU A 14 -0.32 -3.98 -7.11
C LEU A 14 -0.60 -5.43 -7.52
N PHE A 15 -0.66 -5.70 -8.82
CA PHE A 15 -0.79 -7.06 -9.33
C PHE A 15 0.41 -7.94 -8.98
N ALA A 16 1.63 -7.42 -9.16
CA ALA A 16 2.85 -8.14 -8.78
C ALA A 16 2.93 -8.40 -7.27
N ALA A 17 2.52 -7.42 -6.45
CA ALA A 17 2.47 -7.56 -5.00
C ALA A 17 1.44 -8.63 -4.57
N ALA A 18 0.25 -8.60 -5.17
CA ALA A 18 -0.76 -9.63 -4.98
C ALA A 18 -0.26 -11.02 -5.39
N LEU A 19 0.36 -11.13 -6.58
CA LEU A 19 0.87 -12.41 -7.09
C LEU A 19 1.99 -12.97 -6.21
N SER A 20 2.86 -12.11 -5.71
CA SER A 20 4.01 -12.48 -4.87
C SER A 20 3.62 -12.71 -3.41
N GLN A 21 2.36 -12.42 -3.02
CA GLN A 21 1.87 -12.49 -1.65
C GLN A 21 2.79 -11.75 -0.66
N VAL A 22 3.36 -10.62 -1.08
CA VAL A 22 4.18 -9.78 -0.22
C VAL A 22 3.30 -8.96 0.72
N ARG A 23 3.87 -8.59 1.87
CA ARG A 23 3.21 -7.71 2.82
C ARG A 23 3.30 -6.27 2.33
N VAL A 24 2.15 -5.60 2.28
CA VAL A 24 2.02 -4.19 1.93
C VAL A 24 1.56 -3.43 3.18
N TYR A 25 2.29 -2.39 3.52
CA TYR A 25 1.99 -1.44 4.58
C TYR A 25 1.12 -0.32 4.01
N VAL A 26 0.20 0.19 4.81
CA VAL A 26 -0.60 1.36 4.46
C VAL A 26 -0.10 2.53 5.27
N VAL A 27 0.37 3.54 4.56
CA VAL A 27 0.93 4.74 5.17
C VAL A 27 0.16 5.98 4.74
N GLN A 28 0.11 6.97 5.61
CA GLN A 28 -0.46 8.27 5.30
C GLN A 28 0.64 9.32 5.38
N SER A 29 0.79 10.09 4.31
CA SER A 29 1.66 11.25 4.29
C SER A 29 1.01 12.38 5.09
N LEU A 30 1.68 12.83 6.16
CA LEU A 30 1.31 13.99 6.98
C LEU A 30 2.07 15.27 6.59
N GLY A 31 2.81 15.26 5.47
CA GLY A 31 3.63 16.37 4.99
C GLY A 31 4.90 15.90 4.28
N GLU A 32 5.74 16.83 3.84
CA GLU A 32 6.90 16.56 2.96
C GLU A 32 7.87 15.48 3.49
N ASP A 33 7.96 15.29 4.83
CA ASP A 33 8.90 14.35 5.45
C ASP A 33 8.28 13.45 6.54
N VAL A 34 6.96 13.46 6.73
CA VAL A 34 6.31 12.70 7.83
C VAL A 34 5.36 11.66 7.26
N VAL A 35 5.79 10.40 7.32
CA VAL A 35 4.96 9.23 6.99
C VAL A 35 4.51 8.58 8.29
N SER A 36 3.21 8.49 8.52
CA SER A 36 2.67 7.68 9.61
C SER A 36 2.16 6.36 9.06
N VAL A 37 2.67 5.24 9.59
CA VAL A 37 2.10 3.92 9.32
C VAL A 37 0.70 3.88 9.93
N VAL A 38 -0.31 3.82 9.07
CA VAL A 38 -1.72 3.73 9.48
C VAL A 38 -2.07 2.28 9.78
N ASP A 39 -1.52 1.37 8.97
CA ASP A 39 -1.72 -0.06 9.12
C ASP A 39 -0.47 -0.81 8.64
N TYR A 40 -0.07 -1.84 9.38
CA TYR A 40 0.96 -2.76 8.91
C TYR A 40 0.46 -3.72 7.83
N GLY A 41 -0.84 -3.64 7.51
CA GLY A 41 -1.50 -4.27 6.38
C GLY A 41 -1.22 -5.77 6.30
N GLY A 42 -1.03 -6.26 5.07
CA GLY A 42 -0.99 -7.67 4.74
C GLY A 42 -0.86 -7.89 3.24
N THR A 43 -1.36 -9.01 2.74
CA THR A 43 -1.34 -9.29 1.30
C THR A 43 -2.47 -8.55 0.59
N VAL A 44 -2.21 -8.12 -0.65
CA VAL A 44 -3.23 -7.53 -1.52
C VAL A 44 -4.18 -8.64 -1.97
N GLU A 45 -5.46 -8.48 -1.64
CA GLU A 45 -6.51 -9.42 -2.02
C GLU A 45 -7.22 -9.00 -3.30
N LYS A 46 -7.46 -7.69 -3.46
CA LYS A 46 -8.16 -7.07 -4.59
C LYS A 46 -7.70 -5.64 -4.76
N PHE A 47 -7.71 -5.12 -5.99
CA PHE A 47 -7.51 -3.70 -6.25
C PHE A 47 -8.39 -3.24 -7.42
N SER A 48 -8.68 -1.95 -7.42
CA SER A 48 -9.41 -1.22 -8.45
C SER A 48 -8.75 0.15 -8.64
N THR A 49 -9.28 0.97 -9.55
CA THR A 49 -8.78 2.33 -9.78
C THR A 49 -8.81 3.18 -8.52
N ASP A 50 -9.83 3.03 -7.67
CA ASP A 50 -10.05 3.91 -6.52
C ASP A 50 -9.70 3.25 -5.18
N THR A 51 -9.84 1.93 -5.08
CA THR A 51 -9.72 1.21 -3.81
C THR A 51 -8.84 -0.03 -3.90
N ILE A 52 -8.18 -0.35 -2.79
CA ILE A 52 -7.45 -1.60 -2.60
C ILE A 52 -7.96 -2.31 -1.36
N LYS A 53 -7.99 -3.64 -1.42
CA LYS A 53 -8.31 -4.52 -0.30
C LYS A 53 -7.05 -5.23 0.17
N ILE A 54 -6.69 -5.03 1.44
CA ILE A 54 -5.52 -5.63 2.07
C ILE A 54 -5.98 -6.24 3.40
N ALA A 55 -5.70 -7.53 3.62
CA ALA A 55 -6.05 -8.26 4.85
C ALA A 55 -7.50 -8.03 5.35
N GLY A 56 -8.47 -8.08 4.44
CA GLY A 56 -9.88 -7.84 4.77
C GLY A 56 -10.34 -6.38 4.79
N ALA A 57 -9.44 -5.41 4.93
CA ALA A 57 -9.74 -3.98 5.01
C ALA A 57 -9.65 -3.29 3.64
N TYR A 58 -10.40 -2.20 3.45
CA TYR A 58 -10.40 -1.40 2.23
C TYR A 58 -9.75 -0.04 2.45
N TYR A 59 -8.90 0.37 1.52
CA TYR A 59 -8.19 1.66 1.55
C TYR A 59 -8.40 2.40 0.22
N MET A 60 -8.51 3.73 0.28
CA MET A 60 -8.61 4.57 -0.92
C MET A 60 -7.20 4.91 -1.43
N ARG A 61 -6.96 4.65 -2.71
CA ARG A 61 -5.63 4.84 -3.34
C ARG A 61 -5.19 6.31 -3.44
N ASN A 62 -6.14 7.25 -3.34
CA ASN A 62 -5.86 8.68 -3.38
C ASN A 62 -5.66 9.31 -1.98
N GLN A 63 -5.87 8.55 -0.90
CA GLN A 63 -5.75 9.03 0.48
C GLN A 63 -4.56 8.42 1.22
N PHE A 64 -4.09 7.26 0.76
CA PHE A 64 -3.04 6.49 1.39
C PHE A 64 -1.98 6.08 0.37
N GLU A 65 -0.75 6.05 0.83
CA GLU A 65 0.37 5.47 0.10
C GLU A 65 0.53 4.01 0.54
N LEU A 66 0.94 3.17 -0.41
CA LEU A 66 1.08 1.73 -0.23
C LEU A 66 2.56 1.39 -0.34
N GLU A 67 3.10 0.77 0.69
CA GLU A 67 4.54 0.56 0.87
C GLU A 67 4.92 -0.92 1.01
#